data_AF-A0A957K1U7-F1
#
_entry.id   AF-A0A957K1U7-F1
#
_cell.length_a   1.000
_cell.length_b   1.000
_cell.length_c   1.000
_cell.angle_alpha   90.00
_cell.angle_beta   90.00
_cell.angle_gamma   90.00
#
_symmetry.space_group_name_H-M   'P 1'
#
loop_
_entity.id
_entity.type
_entity.pdbx_description
1 polymer ?
#
loop_
_entity_poly.entity_id
_entity_poly.type
_entity_poly.pdbx_seq_one_letter_code
_entity_poly.pdbx_strand_id
1 'polypeptide(L)'
;MTENKFFGQTLSKWMLLIFTILAIVAFVSCQDEQDGAGALSADASAIAEARGLTPEDVAAALKTYTPSGVHDEYVMFASGGHAGQVYVIGIPSMRIIKKIAVFTPEPWQGYGYGAAGTMEVLAEGNAEGSTITWGDTHHPALSETAGEYDGQFLFINDKANGRVAV
;
A
#
# COMPACT_ATOMS: atom_id res chain seq x y z
N MET A 1 36.74 -0.91 77.90
CA MET A 1 35.81 -1.32 76.82
C MET A 1 35.43 -0.09 76.01
N THR A 2 36.25 0.40 75.07
CA THR A 2 35.83 1.46 74.12
C THR A 2 36.86 1.66 73.01
N GLU A 3 37.25 0.64 72.26
CA GLU A 3 37.89 0.83 70.95
C GLU A 3 37.47 -0.33 70.04
N ASN A 4 36.64 -0.01 69.04
CA ASN A 4 36.37 -0.78 67.79
C ASN A 4 35.07 -0.36 67.08
N LYS A 5 34.32 0.63 67.58
CA LYS A 5 33.11 1.12 66.89
C LYS A 5 33.38 2.09 65.74
N PHE A 6 34.56 2.73 65.69
CA PHE A 6 34.87 3.76 64.69
C PHE A 6 35.30 3.19 63.33
N PHE A 7 36.03 2.07 63.32
CA PHE A 7 36.58 1.47 62.09
C PHE A 7 35.54 0.71 61.25
N GLY A 8 34.52 0.12 61.90
CA GLY A 8 33.44 -0.59 61.19
C GLY A 8 32.43 0.36 60.51
N GLN A 9 32.20 1.54 61.06
CA GLN A 9 31.26 2.52 60.49
C GLN A 9 31.80 3.20 59.23
N THR A 10 33.12 3.45 59.17
CA THR A 10 33.76 4.01 57.98
C THR A 10 33.81 2.98 56.87
N LEU A 11 34.22 1.73 57.14
CA LEU A 11 34.19 0.66 56.13
C LEU A 11 32.78 0.43 55.55
N SER A 12 31.74 0.43 56.41
CA SER A 12 30.35 0.27 55.98
C SER A 12 29.88 1.40 55.05
N LYS A 13 30.26 2.65 55.32
CA LYS A 13 29.89 3.81 54.48
C LYS A 13 30.58 3.79 53.12
N TRP A 14 31.86 3.40 53.08
CA TRP A 14 32.61 3.25 51.83
C TRP A 14 32.10 2.08 50.99
N MET A 15 31.73 0.97 51.65
CA MET A 15 31.15 -0.18 50.98
C MET A 15 29.75 0.12 50.42
N LEU A 16 28.94 0.92 51.13
CA LEU A 16 27.65 1.40 50.63
C LEU A 16 27.84 2.34 49.43
N LEU A 17 28.76 3.30 49.52
CA LEU A 17 29.06 4.24 48.43
C LEU A 17 29.56 3.53 47.16
N ILE A 18 30.45 2.54 47.34
CA ILE A 18 30.92 1.71 46.23
C ILE A 18 29.75 0.92 45.63
N PHE A 19 28.87 0.34 46.44
CA PHE A 19 27.67 -0.36 45.95
C PHE A 19 26.72 0.56 45.19
N THR A 20 26.51 1.79 45.66
CA THR A 20 25.65 2.77 44.97
C THR A 20 26.28 3.22 43.65
N ILE A 21 27.59 3.47 43.63
CA ILE A 21 28.31 3.82 42.40
C ILE A 21 28.29 2.64 41.42
N LEU A 22 28.51 1.40 41.88
CA LEU A 22 28.43 0.20 41.04
C LEU A 22 27.01 -0.01 40.49
N ALA A 23 25.98 0.25 41.31
CA ALA A 23 24.59 0.17 40.88
C ALA A 23 24.23 1.26 39.87
N ILE A 24 24.73 2.49 40.04
CA ILE A 24 24.53 3.58 39.07
C ILE A 24 25.26 3.27 37.76
N VAL A 25 26.50 2.75 37.82
CA VAL A 25 27.26 2.34 36.63
C VAL A 25 26.56 1.17 35.92
N ALA A 26 26.00 0.21 36.66
CA ALA A 26 25.22 -0.90 36.10
C ALA A 26 23.90 -0.42 35.46
N PHE A 27 23.21 0.56 36.08
CA PHE A 27 22.00 1.16 35.50
C PHE A 27 22.30 1.99 34.25
N VAL A 28 23.43 2.70 34.22
CA VAL A 28 23.87 3.48 33.04
C VAL A 28 24.39 2.56 31.94
N SER A 29 25.05 1.44 32.26
CA SER A 29 25.51 0.46 31.27
C SER A 29 24.39 -0.41 30.70
N CYS A 30 23.23 -0.48 31.35
CA CYS A 30 22.05 -1.16 30.82
C CYS A 30 21.14 -0.26 29.96
N GLN A 31 21.51 0.99 29.70
CA GLN A 31 20.74 1.87 28.81
C GLN A 31 21.16 1.83 27.34
N ASP A 32 22.20 1.07 26.97
CA ASP A 32 22.72 1.06 25.59
C ASP A 32 23.05 -0.35 25.06
N GLU A 33 22.12 -1.29 25.23
CA GLU A 33 22.07 -2.49 24.37
C GLU A 33 20.64 -2.72 23.88
N GLN A 34 20.22 -1.84 22.95
CA GLN A 34 19.20 -2.21 21.97
C GLN A 34 19.92 -2.69 20.71
N ASP A 35 20.42 -3.93 20.79
CA ASP A 35 20.98 -4.64 19.64
C ASP A 35 19.93 -4.80 18.53
N GLY A 36 20.17 -4.14 17.40
CA GLY A 36 20.10 -4.80 16.10
C GLY A 36 18.74 -5.08 15.45
N ALA A 37 17.63 -4.48 15.90
CA ALA A 37 16.41 -4.39 15.09
C ALA A 37 16.26 -2.94 14.60
N GLY A 38 16.47 -2.71 13.30
CA GLY A 38 16.59 -1.38 12.70
C GLY A 38 15.45 -0.43 13.09
N ALA A 39 15.77 0.52 13.98
CA ALA A 39 14.89 1.63 14.31
C ALA A 39 14.70 2.53 13.08
N LEU A 40 13.51 3.13 12.97
CA LEU A 40 13.26 4.18 11.99
C LEU A 40 14.25 5.33 12.20
N SER A 41 14.53 6.10 11.14
CA SER A 41 15.29 7.34 11.31
C SER A 41 14.58 8.27 12.30
N ALA A 42 15.35 9.13 12.98
CA ALA A 42 14.79 10.12 13.91
C ALA A 42 13.68 10.96 13.25
N ASP A 43 13.91 11.35 11.99
CA ASP A 43 12.92 12.10 11.21
C ASP A 43 11.64 11.29 10.93
N ALA A 44 11.77 10.01 10.56
CA ALA A 44 10.61 9.14 10.30
C ALA A 44 9.81 8.86 11.58
N SER A 45 10.49 8.72 12.72
CA SER A 45 9.85 8.54 14.03
C SER A 45 9.07 9.79 14.44
N ALA A 46 9.67 10.98 14.28
CA ALA A 46 8.99 12.25 14.56
C ALA A 46 7.76 12.47 13.67
N ILE A 47 7.82 12.06 12.39
CA ILE A 47 6.66 12.11 11.49
C ILE A 47 5.55 11.15 11.96
N ALA A 48 5.90 9.94 12.38
CA ALA A 48 4.93 8.97 12.89
C ALA A 48 4.24 9.49 14.16
N GLU A 49 5.00 10.03 15.11
CA GLU A 49 4.49 10.65 16.34
C GLU A 49 3.58 11.85 16.05
N ALA A 50 4.01 12.77 15.16
CA ALA A 50 3.22 13.94 14.78
C ALA A 50 1.89 13.56 14.10
N ARG A 51 1.84 12.39 13.45
CA ARG A 51 0.64 11.83 12.83
C ARG A 51 -0.15 10.91 13.78
N GLY A 52 0.31 10.69 15.01
CA GLY A 52 -0.33 9.82 16.00
C GLY A 52 -0.38 8.35 15.57
N LEU A 53 0.59 7.89 14.78
CA LEU A 53 0.61 6.53 14.24
C LEU A 53 1.16 5.55 15.27
N THR A 54 0.50 4.41 15.41
CA THR A 54 1.03 3.28 16.16
C THR A 54 2.14 2.58 15.36
N PRO A 55 3.02 1.79 16.01
CA PRO A 55 3.98 0.95 15.30
C PRO A 55 3.32 0.05 14.25
N GLU A 56 2.11 -0.45 14.53
CA GLU A 56 1.31 -1.27 13.63
C GLU A 56 0.88 -0.48 12.38
N ASP A 57 0.44 0.78 12.56
CA ASP A 57 0.08 1.66 11.44
C ASP A 57 1.28 1.95 10.54
N VAL A 58 2.46 2.18 11.12
CA VAL A 58 3.69 2.40 10.36
C VAL A 58 4.06 1.15 9.58
N ALA A 59 4.01 -0.03 10.21
CA ALA A 59 4.26 -1.29 9.53
C ALA A 59 3.26 -1.54 8.37
N ALA A 60 1.98 -1.21 8.56
CA ALA A 60 0.97 -1.30 7.50
C ALA A 60 1.23 -0.33 6.34
N ALA A 61 1.63 0.91 6.64
CA ALA A 61 1.98 1.90 5.62
C ALA A 61 3.21 1.49 4.80
N LEU A 62 4.23 0.91 5.44
CA LEU A 62 5.42 0.41 4.75
C LEU A 62 5.13 -0.77 3.81
N LYS A 63 4.09 -1.57 4.10
CA LYS A 63 3.66 -2.67 3.23
C LYS A 63 2.96 -2.21 1.95
N THR A 64 2.39 -1.00 1.95
CA THR A 64 1.67 -0.46 0.77
C THR A 64 2.46 0.61 0.04
N TYR A 65 3.47 1.20 0.68
CA TYR A 65 4.34 2.19 0.07
C TYR A 65 5.20 1.57 -1.04
N THR A 66 5.09 2.11 -2.25
CA THR A 66 5.97 1.78 -3.38
C THR A 66 6.69 3.05 -3.82
N PRO A 67 8.03 3.12 -3.73
CA PRO A 67 8.77 4.34 -4.05
C PRO A 67 8.79 4.65 -5.55
N SER A 68 9.14 5.90 -5.89
CA SER A 68 9.34 6.32 -7.27
C SER A 68 10.42 5.49 -7.96
N GLY A 69 10.20 5.13 -9.22
CA GLY A 69 11.12 4.32 -10.01
C GLY A 69 11.03 2.80 -9.75
N VAL A 70 10.15 2.38 -8.84
CA VAL A 70 9.89 0.95 -8.56
C VAL A 70 8.51 0.57 -9.10
N HIS A 71 8.44 -0.60 -9.73
CA HIS A 71 7.20 -1.18 -10.23
C HIS A 71 6.43 -1.87 -9.11
N ASP A 72 5.10 -1.81 -9.22
CA ASP A 72 4.21 -2.66 -8.45
C ASP A 72 4.40 -4.15 -8.83
N GLU A 73 4.19 -5.05 -7.87
CA GLU A 73 4.41 -6.48 -8.05
C GLU A 73 3.28 -7.14 -8.85
N TYR A 74 2.04 -6.68 -8.63
CA TYR A 74 0.87 -7.18 -9.33
C TYR A 74 0.09 -6.05 -9.99
N VAL A 75 -0.68 -6.42 -11.00
CA VAL A 75 -1.64 -5.55 -11.67
C VAL A 75 -3.04 -6.10 -11.44
N MET A 76 -3.94 -5.23 -11.00
CA MET A 76 -5.36 -5.50 -10.89
C MET A 76 -6.11 -4.80 -12.01
N PHE A 77 -6.90 -5.57 -12.74
CA PHE A 77 -7.92 -5.04 -13.63
C PHE A 77 -9.23 -4.93 -12.87
N ALA A 78 -9.64 -3.70 -12.58
CA ALA A 78 -10.84 -3.41 -11.81
C ALA A 78 -11.95 -2.88 -12.71
N SER A 79 -13.19 -3.26 -12.41
CA SER A 79 -14.37 -2.66 -13.02
C SER A 79 -14.45 -1.16 -12.69
N GLY A 80 -14.92 -0.36 -13.65
CA GLY A 80 -15.28 1.04 -13.45
C GLY A 80 -16.73 1.25 -12.99
N GLY A 81 -17.50 0.17 -12.81
CA GLY A 81 -18.93 0.20 -12.53
C GLY A 81 -19.70 0.98 -13.60
N HIS A 82 -20.66 1.78 -13.12
CA HIS A 82 -21.54 2.69 -13.87
C HIS A 82 -20.84 3.70 -14.78
N ALA A 83 -19.52 3.85 -14.67
CA ALA A 83 -18.78 4.73 -15.55
C ALA A 83 -18.39 4.04 -16.88
N GLY A 84 -18.39 2.70 -16.94
CA GLY A 84 -18.30 1.94 -18.20
C GLY A 84 -16.89 1.67 -18.72
N GLN A 85 -15.85 1.87 -17.91
CA GLN A 85 -14.43 1.63 -18.24
C GLN A 85 -13.82 0.50 -17.40
N VAL A 86 -12.58 0.12 -17.71
CA VAL A 86 -11.73 -0.74 -16.86
C VAL A 86 -10.56 0.08 -16.31
N TYR A 87 -10.24 -0.10 -15.04
CA TYR A 87 -9.06 0.48 -14.39
C TYR A 87 -7.95 -0.55 -14.26
N VAL A 88 -6.72 -0.13 -14.54
CA VAL A 88 -5.51 -0.90 -14.30
C VAL A 88 -4.84 -0.29 -13.07
N ILE A 89 -4.74 -1.06 -12.01
CA ILE A 89 -4.28 -0.62 -10.68
C ILE A 89 -3.03 -1.42 -10.32
N GLY A 90 -1.97 -0.74 -9.87
CA GLY A 90 -0.79 -1.39 -9.32
C GLY A 90 -1.00 -1.83 -7.87
N ILE A 91 -0.51 -3.01 -7.51
CA ILE A 91 -0.51 -3.54 -6.14
C ILE A 91 0.94 -3.74 -5.67
N PRO A 92 1.34 -3.21 -4.51
CA PRO A 92 0.47 -2.74 -3.42
C PRO A 92 0.22 -1.23 -3.35
N SER A 93 0.73 -0.43 -4.30
CA SER A 93 0.62 1.03 -4.24
C SER A 93 -0.81 1.57 -4.39
N MET A 94 -1.71 0.77 -4.95
CA MET A 94 -3.10 1.11 -5.27
C MET A 94 -3.24 2.31 -6.23
N ARG A 95 -2.18 2.63 -6.97
CA ARG A 95 -2.20 3.70 -7.98
C ARG A 95 -2.93 3.23 -9.23
N ILE A 96 -3.80 4.09 -9.77
CA ILE A 96 -4.38 3.87 -11.11
C ILE A 96 -3.28 4.17 -12.15
N ILE A 97 -2.83 3.14 -12.85
CA ILE A 97 -1.78 3.22 -13.88
C ILE A 97 -2.39 3.53 -15.24
N LYS A 98 -3.58 2.97 -15.54
CA LYS A 98 -4.28 3.17 -16.80
C LYS A 98 -5.79 3.13 -16.59
N LYS A 99 -6.49 3.92 -17.38
CA LYS A 99 -7.93 3.79 -17.63
C LYS A 99 -8.10 3.29 -19.06
N ILE A 100 -8.83 2.20 -19.24
CA ILE A 100 -9.12 1.58 -20.54
C ILE A 100 -10.59 1.89 -20.86
N ALA A 101 -10.84 2.71 -21.88
CA ALA A 101 -12.19 2.98 -22.35
C ALA A 101 -12.82 1.71 -22.96
N VAL A 102 -14.10 1.45 -22.65
CA VAL A 102 -14.81 0.26 -23.14
C VAL A 102 -16.20 0.63 -23.67
N PHE A 103 -17.13 0.97 -22.77
CA PHE A 103 -18.55 1.18 -23.13
C PHE A 103 -18.99 2.64 -23.15
N THR A 104 -18.18 3.52 -22.55
CA THR A 104 -18.44 4.96 -22.48
C THR A 104 -17.38 5.71 -23.31
N PRO A 105 -17.76 6.66 -24.17
CA PRO A 105 -16.81 7.53 -24.86
C PRO A 105 -15.91 8.29 -23.87
N GLU A 106 -14.62 8.36 -24.18
CA GLU A 106 -13.59 8.92 -23.30
C GLU A 106 -12.82 10.03 -24.05
N PRO A 107 -13.24 11.30 -23.93
CA PRO A 107 -12.78 12.37 -24.81
C PRO A 107 -11.29 12.69 -24.66
N TRP A 108 -10.71 12.50 -23.47
CA TRP A 108 -9.28 12.73 -23.26
C TRP A 108 -8.41 11.72 -24.03
N GLN A 109 -8.93 10.50 -24.27
CA GLN A 109 -8.26 9.44 -25.05
C GLN A 109 -8.64 9.46 -26.53
N GLY A 110 -9.69 10.20 -26.89
CA GLY A 110 -10.27 10.20 -28.24
C GLY A 110 -11.15 8.99 -28.57
N TYR A 111 -11.34 8.05 -27.63
CA TYR A 111 -12.18 6.86 -27.80
C TYR A 111 -13.65 7.28 -27.91
N GLY A 112 -14.28 6.98 -29.05
CA GLY A 112 -15.66 7.39 -29.33
C GLY A 112 -15.83 8.83 -29.81
N TYR A 113 -14.75 9.53 -30.18
CA TYR A 113 -14.83 10.91 -30.69
C TYR A 113 -13.97 11.18 -31.93
N GLY A 114 -12.71 10.73 -31.96
CA GLY A 114 -11.72 11.21 -32.94
C GLY A 114 -11.19 10.17 -33.92
N ALA A 115 -11.28 8.88 -33.57
CA ALA A 115 -10.76 7.79 -34.40
C ALA A 115 -11.90 6.90 -34.89
N ALA A 116 -12.05 6.77 -36.22
CA ALA A 116 -13.13 6.02 -36.87
C ALA A 116 -13.31 4.61 -36.29
N GLY A 117 -12.21 3.84 -36.16
CA GLY A 117 -12.27 2.49 -35.60
C GLY A 117 -12.82 2.42 -34.17
N THR A 118 -12.56 3.42 -33.31
CA THR A 118 -13.13 3.43 -31.95
C THR A 118 -14.61 3.77 -31.93
N MET A 119 -15.05 4.61 -32.87
CA MET A 119 -16.47 4.96 -33.01
C MET A 119 -17.25 3.78 -33.59
N GLU A 120 -16.66 3.05 -34.53
CA GLU A 120 -17.20 1.83 -35.12
C GLU A 120 -17.37 0.74 -34.05
N VAL A 121 -16.33 0.45 -33.26
CA VAL A 121 -16.38 -0.54 -32.17
C VAL A 121 -17.47 -0.19 -31.14
N LEU A 122 -17.60 1.08 -30.75
CA LEU A 122 -18.69 1.49 -29.85
C LEU A 122 -20.07 1.33 -30.49
N ALA A 123 -20.19 1.64 -31.79
CA ALA A 123 -21.44 1.55 -32.52
C ALA A 123 -21.92 0.10 -32.73
N GLU A 124 -21.02 -0.88 -32.76
CA GLU A 124 -21.38 -2.32 -32.75
C GLU A 124 -22.19 -2.71 -31.51
N GLY A 125 -22.01 -1.99 -30.40
CA GLY A 125 -22.78 -2.17 -29.17
C GLY A 125 -24.14 -1.47 -29.16
N ASN A 126 -24.58 -0.83 -30.24
CA ASN A 126 -25.90 -0.22 -30.32
C ASN A 126 -27.00 -1.28 -30.42
N ALA A 127 -28.15 -1.04 -29.79
CA ALA A 127 -29.27 -1.97 -29.79
C ALA A 127 -30.58 -1.27 -30.16
N GLU A 128 -31.45 -1.96 -30.88
CA GLU A 128 -32.80 -1.50 -31.23
C GLU A 128 -32.83 -0.10 -31.91
N GLY A 129 -31.81 0.20 -32.72
CA GLY A 129 -31.68 1.49 -33.40
C GLY A 129 -31.28 2.66 -32.48
N SER A 130 -30.98 2.39 -31.21
CA SER A 130 -30.54 3.38 -30.25
C SER A 130 -29.03 3.39 -30.12
N THR A 131 -28.45 4.59 -30.16
CA THR A 131 -27.03 4.79 -29.86
C THR A 131 -26.80 4.68 -28.36
N ILE A 132 -25.89 3.80 -27.94
CA ILE A 132 -25.59 3.54 -26.52
C ILE A 132 -24.18 4.05 -26.20
N THR A 133 -24.12 5.16 -25.46
CA THR A 133 -22.87 5.86 -25.11
C THR A 133 -22.49 5.76 -23.64
N TRP A 134 -23.05 4.80 -22.92
CA TRP A 134 -22.81 4.58 -21.49
C TRP A 134 -22.78 3.08 -21.20
N GLY A 135 -22.28 2.68 -20.03
CA GLY A 135 -22.33 1.28 -19.60
C GLY A 135 -22.05 1.10 -18.11
N ASP A 136 -22.30 -0.10 -17.63
CA ASP A 136 -22.05 -0.51 -16.25
C ASP A 136 -21.20 -1.78 -16.23
N THR A 137 -19.88 -1.60 -16.09
CA THR A 137 -18.89 -2.69 -16.07
C THR A 137 -18.93 -3.46 -14.75
N HIS A 138 -18.98 -4.79 -14.74
CA HIS A 138 -19.05 -5.56 -13.47
C HIS A 138 -17.88 -6.51 -13.27
N HIS A 139 -17.65 -7.45 -14.19
CA HIS A 139 -16.74 -8.57 -13.96
C HIS A 139 -15.63 -8.63 -15.01
N PRO A 140 -14.45 -8.02 -14.75
CA PRO A 140 -13.29 -8.23 -15.59
C PRO A 140 -12.73 -9.64 -15.36
N ALA A 141 -12.43 -10.37 -16.43
CA ALA A 141 -11.87 -11.71 -16.37
C ALA A 141 -10.75 -11.86 -17.41
N LEU A 142 -9.57 -12.28 -16.96
CA LEU A 142 -8.43 -12.55 -17.83
C LEU A 142 -8.58 -13.92 -18.50
N SER A 143 -8.06 -14.05 -19.72
CA SER A 143 -7.95 -15.35 -20.38
C SER A 143 -6.97 -16.27 -19.66
N GLU A 144 -7.28 -17.56 -19.71
CA GLU A 144 -6.50 -18.63 -19.09
C GLU A 144 -6.19 -19.73 -20.10
N THR A 145 -4.98 -20.28 -20.00
CA THR A 145 -4.57 -21.50 -20.69
C THR A 145 -4.15 -22.51 -19.63
N ALA A 146 -4.84 -23.66 -19.61
CA ALA A 146 -4.64 -24.71 -18.60
C ALA A 146 -4.85 -24.25 -17.14
N GLY A 147 -5.72 -23.26 -16.91
CA GLY A 147 -6.07 -22.75 -15.59
C GLY A 147 -5.12 -21.68 -15.05
N GLU A 148 -4.17 -21.23 -15.86
CA GLU A 148 -3.24 -20.14 -15.52
C GLU A 148 -3.48 -18.96 -16.45
N TYR A 149 -3.39 -17.73 -15.93
CA TYR A 149 -3.54 -16.53 -16.74
C TYR A 149 -2.47 -16.47 -17.84
N ASP A 150 -2.91 -16.34 -19.09
CA ASP A 150 -2.02 -16.30 -20.26
C ASP A 150 -1.75 -14.89 -20.79
N GLY A 151 -2.47 -13.90 -20.26
CA GLY A 151 -2.27 -12.48 -20.56
C GLY A 151 -2.66 -12.06 -21.98
N GLN A 152 -3.46 -12.85 -22.70
CA GLN A 152 -3.85 -12.52 -24.08
C GLN A 152 -5.06 -11.57 -24.15
N PHE A 153 -6.09 -11.81 -23.33
CA PHE A 153 -7.35 -11.10 -23.39
C PHE A 153 -7.89 -10.76 -21.99
N LEU A 154 -8.72 -9.72 -21.95
CA LEU A 154 -9.53 -9.38 -20.78
C LEU A 154 -10.98 -9.18 -21.23
N PHE A 155 -11.86 -10.04 -20.74
CA PHE A 155 -13.29 -9.96 -20.99
C PHE A 155 -13.96 -9.09 -19.92
N ILE A 156 -14.92 -8.26 -20.33
CA ILE A 156 -15.71 -7.43 -19.41
C ILE A 156 -17.15 -7.30 -19.89
N ASN A 157 -18.11 -7.45 -18.98
CA ASN A 157 -19.52 -7.31 -19.28
C ASN A 157 -20.02 -5.88 -19.01
N ASP A 158 -21.03 -5.46 -19.76
CA ASP A 158 -21.90 -4.33 -19.47
C ASP A 158 -23.26 -4.85 -19.00
N LYS A 159 -23.55 -4.69 -17.70
CA LYS A 159 -24.80 -5.14 -17.10
C LYS A 159 -26.00 -4.34 -17.59
N ALA A 160 -25.82 -3.06 -17.87
CA ALA A 160 -26.92 -2.16 -18.17
C ALA A 160 -27.56 -2.44 -19.53
N ASN A 161 -26.73 -2.76 -20.53
CA ASN A 161 -27.18 -2.91 -21.92
C ASN A 161 -26.95 -4.32 -22.49
N GLY A 162 -26.54 -5.29 -21.67
CA GLY A 162 -26.40 -6.68 -22.08
C GLY A 162 -25.28 -6.92 -23.10
N ARG A 163 -24.13 -6.26 -22.94
CA ARG A 163 -22.97 -6.34 -23.87
C ARG A 163 -21.77 -7.01 -23.21
N VAL A 164 -20.84 -7.49 -24.02
CA VAL A 164 -19.52 -7.99 -23.59
C VAL A 164 -18.45 -7.43 -24.53
N ALA A 165 -17.31 -7.05 -23.99
CA ALA A 165 -16.14 -6.60 -24.74
C ALA A 165 -14.92 -7.47 -24.42
N VAL A 166 -13.95 -7.46 -25.34
CA VAL A 166 -12.64 -8.10 -25.26
C VAL A 166 -11.58 -7.22 -25.91
#